data_AF-V5GL92-F1
#
_entry.id   AF-V5GL92-F1
#
_cell.length_a   1.000
_cell.length_b   1.000
_cell.length_c   1.000
_cell.angle_alpha   90.00
_cell.angle_beta   90.00
_cell.angle_gamma   90.00
#
_symmetry.space_group_name_H-M   'P 1'
#
loop_
_entity.id
_entity.type
_entity.pdbx_description
1 polymer ?
#
loop_
_entity_poly.entity_id
_entity_poly.type
_entity_poly.pdbx_seq_one_letter_code
_entity_poly.pdbx_strand_id
1 'polypeptide(L)'
;MGMLAVFCTNAINILAGINGLEAGQSAVIAASIIVFNLVELFGDCWKNHLFSLYLMPPFLSTTLALLRYNWYPSSVFVGDTFCYFAGMTFAVVGILGHFSKTMILFLIPQVFNFLYSVPQLFHSVPCPRHRLPRYNAGEDKMEVSTVRFRLSSLSPLGLLIVRLYRCLSLISYAEVPGSHKDEVECSNFTLINFVLVLTGRLHERRLTTILLLIQVASSFLAFGIRYGVARLFYDF
;
A
#
# COMPACT_ATOMS: atom_id res chain seq x y z
N MET A 1 16.70 11.51 6.83
CA MET A 1 15.31 11.89 6.54
C MET A 1 14.95 11.91 5.05
N GLY A 2 15.87 12.20 4.10
CA GLY A 2 15.55 12.20 2.66
C GLY A 2 14.95 10.90 2.10
N MET A 3 15.43 9.73 2.56
CA MET A 3 14.87 8.43 2.16
C MET A 3 13.40 8.23 2.57
N LEU A 4 12.92 8.94 3.59
CA LEU A 4 11.51 8.88 3.99
C LEU A 4 10.61 9.51 2.93
N ALA A 5 11.03 10.63 2.32
CA ALA A 5 10.29 11.26 1.24
C ALA A 5 10.27 10.38 -0.01
N VAL A 6 11.42 9.81 -0.38
CA VAL A 6 11.53 8.85 -1.49
C VAL A 6 10.64 7.63 -1.23
N PHE A 7 10.62 7.12 0.00
CA PHE A 7 9.77 6.00 0.36
C PHE A 7 8.28 6.37 0.26
N CYS A 8 7.81 7.44 0.91
CA CYS A 8 6.38 7.77 0.95
C CYS A 8 5.79 8.00 -0.45
N THR A 9 6.52 8.67 -1.33
CA THR A 9 6.12 8.95 -2.71
C THR A 9 5.99 7.67 -3.53
N ASN A 10 7.00 6.81 -3.48
CA ASN A 10 7.00 5.56 -4.24
C ASN A 10 6.07 4.49 -3.64
N ALA A 11 5.91 4.44 -2.32
CA ALA A 11 5.13 3.41 -1.65
C ALA A 11 3.64 3.53 -1.95
N ILE A 12 3.11 4.75 -2.05
CA ILE A 12 1.75 5.00 -2.58
C ILE A 12 1.70 4.62 -4.06
N ASN A 13 2.71 5.02 -4.84
CA ASN A 13 2.72 4.79 -6.29
C ASN A 13 2.75 3.31 -6.70
N ILE A 14 3.40 2.45 -5.92
CA ILE A 14 3.43 1.00 -6.19
C ILE A 14 2.21 0.26 -5.60
N LEU A 15 1.42 0.91 -4.75
CA LEU A 15 0.13 0.40 -4.24
C LEU A 15 -1.02 1.11 -4.97
N ALA A 16 -1.09 0.89 -6.27
CA ALA A 16 -1.91 1.64 -7.21
C ALA A 16 -2.48 0.74 -8.32
N GLY A 17 -3.32 1.31 -9.18
CA GLY A 17 -3.78 0.67 -10.42
C GLY A 17 -5.20 0.11 -10.39
N ILE A 18 -6.01 0.47 -9.40
CA ILE A 18 -7.46 0.26 -9.40
C ILE A 18 -8.17 1.53 -8.93
N ASN A 19 -9.37 1.77 -9.47
CA ASN A 19 -10.14 2.99 -9.31
C ASN A 19 -10.36 3.37 -7.84
N GLY A 20 -9.92 4.58 -7.47
CA GLY A 20 -10.10 5.16 -6.13
C GLY A 20 -9.05 4.75 -5.09
N LEU A 21 -8.07 3.90 -5.41
CA LEU A 21 -7.15 3.36 -4.40
C LEU A 21 -6.10 4.37 -3.93
N GLU A 22 -5.46 5.11 -4.84
CA GLU A 22 -4.37 6.05 -4.55
C GLU A 22 -4.89 7.25 -3.74
N ALA A 23 -5.96 7.88 -4.21
CA ALA A 23 -6.61 8.98 -3.50
C ALA A 23 -7.31 8.49 -2.22
N GLY A 24 -7.94 7.31 -2.25
CA GLY A 24 -8.63 6.74 -1.09
C GLY A 24 -7.70 6.42 0.07
N GLN A 25 -6.60 5.71 -0.18
CA GLN A 25 -5.65 5.37 0.89
C GLN A 25 -5.01 6.64 1.47
N SER A 26 -4.71 7.62 0.62
CA SER A 26 -4.15 8.91 1.02
C SER A 26 -5.13 9.72 1.87
N ALA A 27 -6.43 9.70 1.55
CA ALA A 27 -7.46 10.33 2.36
C ALA A 27 -7.56 9.69 3.76
N VAL A 28 -7.51 8.36 3.87
CA VAL A 28 -7.52 7.67 5.16
C VAL A 28 -6.28 8.01 6.00
N ILE A 29 -5.09 8.02 5.39
CA ILE A 29 -3.84 8.39 6.06
C ILE A 29 -3.92 9.85 6.55
N ALA A 30 -4.36 10.78 5.70
CA ALA A 30 -4.51 12.18 6.06
C ALA A 30 -5.50 12.39 7.21
N ALA A 31 -6.67 11.73 7.16
CA ALA A 31 -7.64 11.77 8.24
C ALA A 31 -7.04 11.23 9.56
N SER A 32 -6.26 10.15 9.50
CA SER A 32 -5.59 9.58 10.67
C SER A 32 -4.55 10.54 11.25
N ILE A 33 -3.75 11.21 10.41
CA ILE A 33 -2.80 12.23 10.85
C ILE A 33 -3.53 13.43 11.47
N ILE A 34 -4.67 13.87 10.91
CA ILE A 34 -5.48 14.95 11.48
C ILE A 34 -5.97 14.57 12.88
N VAL A 35 -6.56 13.37 13.03
CA VAL A 35 -7.03 12.89 14.34
C VAL A 35 -5.87 12.81 15.34
N PHE A 36 -4.73 12.25 14.93
CA PHE A 36 -3.52 12.20 15.75
C PHE A 36 -3.07 13.60 16.20
N ASN A 37 -2.97 14.55 15.28
CA ASN A 37 -2.56 15.90 15.63
C ASN A 37 -3.55 16.61 16.55
N LEU A 38 -4.86 16.42 16.36
CA LEU A 38 -5.88 16.99 17.25
C LEU A 38 -5.75 16.46 18.68
N VAL A 39 -5.40 15.19 18.86
CA VAL A 39 -5.11 14.62 20.19
C VAL A 39 -3.83 15.22 20.78
N GLU A 40 -2.77 15.32 19.99
CA GLU A 40 -1.46 15.81 20.47
C GLU A 40 -1.40 17.34 20.61
N LEU A 41 -2.42 18.10 20.18
CA LEU A 41 -2.53 19.53 20.47
C LEU A 41 -2.61 19.83 21.98
N PHE A 42 -3.04 18.86 22.78
CA PHE A 42 -3.10 18.98 24.24
C PHE A 42 -1.78 18.57 24.92
N GLY A 43 -0.77 18.15 24.16
CA GLY A 43 0.55 17.74 24.67
C GLY A 43 1.63 18.81 24.53
N ASP A 44 2.84 18.47 24.98
CA ASP A 44 3.98 19.39 25.04
C ASP A 44 4.43 19.91 23.65
N CYS A 45 4.27 19.08 22.62
CA CYS A 45 4.71 19.36 21.25
C CYS A 45 3.63 20.03 20.38
N TRP A 46 2.62 20.67 20.95
CA TRP A 46 1.44 21.19 20.22
C TRP A 46 1.77 22.06 19.01
N LYS A 47 2.86 22.85 19.03
CA LYS A 47 3.27 23.71 17.90
C LYS A 47 3.57 22.90 16.63
N ASN A 48 4.17 21.71 16.78
CA ASN A 48 4.52 20.82 15.69
C ASN A 48 3.26 20.20 15.07
N HIS A 49 2.30 19.81 15.91
CA HIS A 49 1.02 19.26 15.48
C HIS A 49 0.12 20.32 14.85
N LEU A 50 0.16 21.56 15.36
CA LEU A 50 -0.52 22.70 14.75
C LEU A 50 0.04 23.00 13.35
N PHE A 51 1.36 22.98 13.17
CA PHE A 51 1.97 23.10 11.84
C PHE A 51 1.45 22.04 10.87
N SER A 52 1.39 20.77 11.30
CA SER A 52 0.86 19.71 10.47
C SER A 52 -0.62 19.91 10.13
N LEU A 53 -1.42 20.45 11.05
CA LEU A 53 -2.82 20.81 10.84
C LEU A 53 -3.03 21.99 9.88
N TYR A 54 -2.01 22.77 9.55
CA TYR A 54 -2.12 23.75 8.45
C TYR A 54 -2.07 23.09 7.07
N LEU A 55 -1.45 21.91 6.94
CA LEU A 55 -1.26 21.22 5.66
C LEU A 55 -2.27 20.08 5.44
N MET A 56 -2.60 19.33 6.49
CA MET A 56 -3.39 18.09 6.36
C MET A 56 -4.87 18.31 6.00
N PRO A 57 -5.63 19.24 6.62
CA PRO A 57 -7.03 19.47 6.24
C PRO A 57 -7.21 19.99 4.80
N PRO A 58 -6.40 20.94 4.29
CA PRO A 58 -6.44 21.29 2.86
C PRO A 58 -6.12 20.10 1.96
N PHE A 59 -5.08 19.31 2.29
CA PHE A 59 -4.72 18.10 1.55
C PHE A 59 -5.88 17.08 1.51
N LEU A 60 -6.53 16.82 2.64
CA LEU A 60 -7.67 15.92 2.72
C LEU A 60 -8.83 16.45 1.87
N SER A 61 -9.13 17.75 1.97
CA SER A 61 -10.25 18.37 1.25
C SER A 61 -10.07 18.28 -0.27
N THR A 62 -8.89 18.60 -0.78
CA THR A 62 -8.59 18.49 -2.22
C THR A 62 -8.53 17.04 -2.69
N THR A 63 -8.00 16.14 -1.85
CA THR A 63 -7.98 14.69 -2.15
C THR A 63 -9.38 14.11 -2.19
N LEU A 64 -10.31 14.51 -1.30
CA LEU A 64 -11.69 14.07 -1.34
C LEU A 64 -12.43 14.59 -2.59
N ALA A 65 -12.14 15.81 -3.03
CA ALA A 65 -12.66 16.34 -4.29
C ALA A 65 -12.16 15.54 -5.50
N LEU A 66 -10.87 15.20 -5.54
CA LEU A 66 -10.29 14.33 -6.56
C LEU A 66 -10.88 12.92 -6.51
N LEU A 67 -11.01 12.34 -5.32
CA LEU A 67 -11.57 11.02 -5.09
C LEU A 67 -13.00 10.93 -5.59
N ARG A 68 -13.81 11.99 -5.49
CA ARG A 68 -15.17 12.01 -6.05
C ARG A 68 -15.19 11.66 -7.55
N TYR A 69 -14.22 12.12 -8.32
CA TYR A 69 -14.13 11.85 -9.76
C TYR A 69 -13.28 10.61 -10.09
N ASN A 70 -12.37 10.23 -9.20
CA ASN A 70 -11.51 9.05 -9.35
C ASN A 70 -12.13 7.76 -8.79
N TRP A 71 -13.18 7.87 -7.96
CA TRP A 71 -13.90 6.71 -7.42
C TRP A 71 -14.55 5.89 -8.54
N TYR A 72 -14.68 4.59 -8.32
CA TYR A 72 -15.27 3.69 -9.31
C TYR A 72 -16.73 4.06 -9.66
N PRO A 73 -17.09 4.14 -10.96
CA PRO A 73 -16.21 4.06 -12.14
C PRO A 73 -15.45 5.38 -12.37
N SER A 74 -14.13 5.29 -12.47
CA SER A 74 -13.27 6.49 -12.50
C SER A 74 -13.47 7.32 -13.78
N SER A 75 -13.67 8.62 -13.61
CA SER A 75 -13.72 9.61 -14.69
C SER A 75 -12.36 10.26 -14.96
N VAL A 76 -11.45 10.25 -13.97
CA VAL A 76 -10.11 10.84 -14.06
C VAL A 76 -9.09 9.98 -13.30
N PHE A 77 -7.89 9.84 -13.84
CA PHE A 77 -6.77 9.20 -13.14
C PHE A 77 -5.89 10.22 -12.45
N VAL A 78 -5.40 9.86 -11.26
CA VAL A 78 -4.59 10.77 -10.43
C VAL A 78 -3.15 10.92 -10.93
N GLY A 79 -2.61 9.85 -11.52
CA GLY A 79 -1.24 9.78 -12.04
C GLY A 79 -0.14 9.91 -10.96
N ASP A 80 1.12 9.81 -11.42
CA ASP A 80 2.30 9.94 -10.55
C ASP A 80 2.35 11.31 -9.85
N THR A 81 1.79 12.36 -10.48
CA THR A 81 1.69 13.71 -9.91
C THR A 81 1.04 13.68 -8.54
N PHE A 82 -0.08 12.97 -8.39
CA PHE A 82 -0.76 12.85 -7.12
C PHE A 82 0.03 11.99 -6.12
N CYS A 83 0.57 10.84 -6.54
CA CYS A 83 1.34 9.97 -5.66
C CYS A 83 2.56 10.69 -5.06
N TYR A 84 3.26 11.50 -5.87
CA TYR A 84 4.38 12.31 -5.42
C TYR A 84 3.93 13.46 -4.52
N PHE A 85 2.83 14.14 -4.87
CA PHE A 85 2.24 15.18 -4.02
C PHE A 85 1.84 14.63 -2.64
N ALA A 86 1.10 13.52 -2.59
CA ALA A 86 0.65 12.87 -1.36
C ALA A 86 1.83 12.42 -0.50
N GLY A 87 2.75 11.63 -1.08
CA GLY A 87 3.90 11.12 -0.35
C GLY A 87 4.81 12.21 0.19
N MET A 88 5.04 13.29 -0.58
CA MET A 88 5.84 14.41 -0.12
C MET A 88 5.12 15.21 0.98
N THR A 89 3.81 15.42 0.86
CA THR A 89 3.02 16.11 1.89
C THR A 89 3.09 15.36 3.22
N PHE A 90 2.94 14.02 3.20
CA PHE A 90 3.09 13.18 4.40
C PHE A 90 4.50 13.27 4.97
N ALA A 91 5.53 13.11 4.12
CA ALA A 91 6.91 13.18 4.57
C ALA A 91 7.25 14.54 5.22
N VAL A 92 6.78 15.66 4.64
CA VAL A 92 6.98 17.00 5.20
C VAL A 92 6.38 17.13 6.59
N VAL A 93 5.10 16.76 6.76
CA VAL A 93 4.46 16.87 8.08
C VAL A 93 5.06 15.90 9.09
N GLY A 94 5.45 14.70 8.67
CA GLY A 94 6.10 13.72 9.56
C GLY A 94 7.50 14.15 10.01
N ILE A 95 8.29 14.75 9.11
CA ILE A 95 9.66 15.20 9.41
C ILE A 95 9.61 16.47 10.27
N LEU A 96 8.93 17.51 9.81
CA LEU A 96 8.89 18.81 10.52
C LEU A 96 8.00 18.76 11.76
N GLY A 97 7.01 17.88 11.79
CA GLY A 97 6.18 17.62 12.96
C GLY A 97 6.84 16.69 13.99
N HIS A 98 8.03 16.14 13.71
CA HIS A 98 8.75 15.20 14.57
C HIS A 98 7.98 13.90 14.93
N PHE A 99 7.01 13.49 14.12
CA PHE A 99 6.23 12.25 14.31
C PHE A 99 6.40 11.24 13.16
N SER A 100 7.53 11.27 12.44
CA SER A 100 7.81 10.36 11.32
C SER A 100 7.67 8.88 11.66
N LYS A 101 7.96 8.47 12.91
CA LYS A 101 7.72 7.10 13.40
C LYS A 101 6.23 6.74 13.40
N THR A 102 5.38 7.60 13.96
CA THR A 102 3.91 7.42 13.96
C THR A 102 3.37 7.45 12.53
N MET A 103 3.89 8.34 11.68
CA MET A 103 3.51 8.41 10.27
C MET A 103 3.78 7.10 9.52
N ILE A 104 4.93 6.44 9.75
CA ILE A 104 5.22 5.13 9.15
C ILE A 104 4.23 4.07 9.64
N LEU A 105 3.73 4.15 10.88
CA LEU A 105 2.68 3.24 11.35
C LEU A 105 1.35 3.45 10.60
N PHE A 106 1.00 4.68 10.22
CA PHE A 106 -0.15 4.90 9.33
C PHE A 106 0.10 4.38 7.91
N LEU A 107 1.35 4.14 7.51
CA LEU A 107 1.73 3.58 6.21
C LEU A 107 1.91 2.05 6.23
N ILE A 108 1.39 1.34 7.23
CA ILE A 108 1.55 -0.13 7.35
C ILE A 108 1.20 -0.89 6.05
N PRO A 109 0.06 -0.65 5.36
CA PRO A 109 -0.26 -1.35 4.12
C PRO A 109 0.74 -1.06 2.99
N GLN A 110 1.23 0.18 2.90
CA GLN A 110 2.23 0.60 1.90
C GLN A 110 3.60 -0.03 2.20
N VAL A 111 4.00 -0.08 3.46
CA VAL A 111 5.22 -0.77 3.91
C VAL A 111 5.12 -2.26 3.61
N PHE A 112 4.00 -2.90 3.93
CA PHE A 112 3.78 -4.31 3.62
C PHE A 112 3.84 -4.57 2.12
N ASN A 113 3.11 -3.78 1.31
CA ASN A 113 3.12 -3.92 -0.15
C ASN A 113 4.53 -3.74 -0.72
N PHE A 114 5.29 -2.74 -0.24
CA PHE A 114 6.67 -2.53 -0.63
C PHE A 114 7.54 -3.76 -0.34
N LEU A 115 7.56 -4.24 0.92
CA LEU A 115 8.36 -5.39 1.33
C LEU A 115 7.97 -6.67 0.58
N TYR A 116 6.68 -6.89 0.38
CA TYR A 116 6.16 -8.01 -0.40
C TYR A 116 6.58 -7.91 -1.88
N SER A 117 6.62 -6.70 -2.43
CA SER A 117 7.06 -6.41 -3.80
C SER A 117 8.57 -6.44 -4.02
N VAL A 118 9.41 -6.31 -2.99
CA VAL A 118 10.88 -6.23 -3.08
C VAL A 118 11.49 -7.28 -4.02
N PRO A 119 11.12 -8.58 -3.97
CA PRO A 119 11.74 -9.58 -4.83
C PRO A 119 11.54 -9.29 -6.33
N GLN A 120 10.39 -8.72 -6.70
CA GLN A 120 10.10 -8.29 -8.07
C GLN A 120 10.77 -6.94 -8.38
N LEU A 121 10.68 -5.96 -7.48
CA LEU A 121 11.28 -4.63 -7.70
C LEU A 121 12.79 -4.70 -7.93
N PHE A 122 13.50 -5.58 -7.20
CA PHE A 122 14.93 -5.81 -7.36
C PHE A 122 15.27 -6.91 -8.38
N HIS A 123 14.28 -7.38 -9.15
CA HIS A 123 14.45 -8.33 -10.25
C HIS A 123 15.08 -9.68 -9.82
N SER A 124 14.97 -10.03 -8.54
CA SER A 124 15.30 -11.38 -8.04
C SER A 124 14.28 -12.42 -8.49
N VAL A 125 13.04 -11.96 -8.72
CA VAL A 125 11.97 -12.67 -9.42
C VAL A 125 11.54 -11.79 -10.60
N PRO A 126 11.21 -12.36 -11.77
CA PRO A 126 10.76 -11.58 -12.92
C PRO A 126 9.60 -10.63 -12.58
N CYS A 127 9.80 -9.36 -12.91
CA CYS A 127 8.84 -8.30 -12.67
C CYS A 127 8.25 -7.83 -14.00
N PRO A 128 6.96 -8.10 -14.27
CA PRO A 128 6.32 -7.52 -15.44
C PRO A 128 6.17 -6.00 -15.26
N ARG A 129 6.06 -5.28 -16.39
CA ARG A 129 5.87 -3.83 -16.40
C ARG A 129 4.62 -3.39 -15.63
N HIS A 130 3.54 -4.15 -15.75
CA HIS A 130 2.27 -3.92 -15.08
C HIS A 130 1.95 -5.08 -14.14
N ARG A 131 1.70 -4.76 -12.87
CA ARG A 131 1.39 -5.73 -11.79
C ARG A 131 -0.03 -5.58 -11.24
N LEU A 132 -0.85 -4.73 -11.85
CA LEU A 132 -2.28 -4.60 -11.54
C LEU A 132 -3.02 -5.92 -11.84
N PRO A 133 -4.14 -6.19 -11.16
CA PRO A 133 -4.96 -7.36 -11.43
C PRO A 133 -5.52 -7.34 -12.86
N ARG A 134 -5.84 -8.51 -13.41
CA ARG A 134 -6.44 -8.64 -14.75
C ARG A 134 -7.94 -8.44 -14.67
N TYR A 135 -8.53 -7.66 -15.56
CA TYR A 135 -9.98 -7.52 -15.65
C TYR A 135 -10.58 -8.60 -16.56
N ASN A 136 -11.59 -9.33 -16.06
CA ASN A 136 -12.38 -10.27 -16.84
C ASN A 136 -13.73 -9.63 -17.20
N ALA A 137 -13.88 -9.26 -18.47
CA ALA A 137 -15.07 -8.62 -19.01
C ALA A 137 -16.32 -9.52 -18.97
N GLY A 138 -16.17 -10.84 -18.95
CA GLY A 138 -17.31 -11.77 -18.92
C GLY A 138 -18.00 -11.82 -17.55
N GLU A 139 -17.25 -11.62 -16.47
CA GLU A 139 -17.78 -11.66 -15.09
C GLU A 139 -17.84 -10.28 -14.42
N ASP A 140 -17.31 -9.23 -15.07
CA ASP A 140 -17.11 -7.89 -14.50
C ASP A 140 -16.32 -7.92 -13.16
N LYS A 141 -15.25 -8.71 -13.14
CA LYS A 141 -14.40 -8.93 -11.95
C LYS A 141 -12.92 -8.80 -12.27
N MET A 142 -12.17 -8.45 -11.22
CA MET A 142 -10.72 -8.47 -11.16
C MET A 142 -10.23 -9.86 -10.75
N GLU A 143 -9.26 -10.37 -11.50
CA GLU A 143 -8.56 -11.62 -11.28
C GLU A 143 -7.09 -11.37 -10.96
N VAL A 144 -6.48 -12.33 -10.27
CA VAL A 144 -5.04 -12.28 -9.95
C VAL A 144 -4.24 -12.18 -11.24
N SER A 145 -3.32 -11.21 -11.31
CA SER A 145 -2.35 -11.15 -12.39
C SER A 145 -1.14 -12.01 -12.07
N THR A 146 -0.66 -12.73 -13.06
CA THR A 146 0.41 -13.72 -12.92
C THR A 146 1.60 -13.41 -13.82
N VAL A 147 2.76 -13.94 -13.46
CA VAL A 147 4.00 -13.93 -14.24
C VAL A 147 4.47 -15.37 -14.44
N ARG A 148 4.95 -15.67 -15.65
CA ARG A 148 5.50 -16.99 -16.02
C ARG A 148 7.01 -16.90 -16.14
N PHE A 149 7.71 -17.88 -15.58
CA PHE A 149 9.17 -17.98 -15.69
C PHE A 149 9.66 -19.40 -15.39
N ARG A 150 10.91 -19.68 -15.75
CA ARG A 150 11.57 -20.95 -15.46
C ARG A 150 12.28 -20.90 -14.11
N LEU A 151 12.07 -21.90 -13.27
CA LEU A 151 12.74 -21.98 -11.96
C LEU A 151 14.26 -22.04 -12.08
N SER A 152 14.79 -22.67 -13.15
CA SER A 152 16.22 -22.72 -13.44
C SER A 152 16.85 -21.36 -13.73
N SER A 153 16.05 -20.37 -14.15
CA SER A 153 16.54 -19.03 -14.48
C SER A 153 16.66 -18.10 -13.27
N LEU A 154 16.12 -18.51 -12.12
CA LEU A 154 16.14 -17.72 -10.89
C LEU A 154 17.51 -17.81 -10.18
N SER A 155 17.88 -16.72 -9.53
CA SER A 155 18.97 -16.75 -8.54
C SER A 155 18.61 -17.64 -7.35
N PRO A 156 19.59 -18.14 -6.57
CA PRO A 156 19.32 -18.92 -5.35
C PRO A 156 18.41 -18.18 -4.36
N LEU A 157 18.56 -16.87 -4.27
CA LEU A 157 17.73 -15.99 -3.45
C LEU A 157 16.29 -15.90 -3.99
N GLY A 158 16.12 -15.72 -5.31
CA GLY A 158 14.81 -15.72 -5.95
C GLY A 158 14.07 -17.05 -5.72
N LEU A 159 14.78 -18.18 -5.84
CA LEU A 159 14.22 -19.50 -5.60
C LEU A 159 13.80 -19.70 -4.14
N LEU A 160 14.64 -19.28 -3.18
CA LEU A 160 14.31 -19.33 -1.76
C LEU A 160 13.07 -18.50 -1.44
N ILE A 161 12.97 -17.28 -1.97
CA ILE A 161 11.81 -16.40 -1.76
C ILE A 161 10.53 -17.03 -2.30
N VAL A 162 10.55 -17.53 -3.54
CA VAL A 162 9.36 -18.18 -4.14
C VAL A 162 8.94 -19.39 -3.31
N ARG A 163 9.88 -20.19 -2.81
CA ARG A 163 9.57 -21.33 -1.92
C ARG A 163 8.96 -20.87 -0.59
N LEU A 164 9.52 -19.85 0.04
CA LEU A 164 8.99 -19.30 1.29
C LEU A 164 7.57 -18.74 1.09
N TYR A 165 7.35 -17.96 0.04
CA TYR A 165 6.03 -17.38 -0.27
C TYR A 165 5.01 -18.47 -0.58
N ARG A 166 5.43 -19.55 -1.26
CA ARG A 166 4.59 -20.74 -1.49
C ARG A 166 4.27 -21.45 -0.17
N CYS A 167 5.25 -21.71 0.69
CA CYS A 167 5.03 -22.39 1.97
C CYS A 167 4.09 -21.60 2.90
N LEU A 168 4.19 -20.26 2.87
CA LEU A 168 3.33 -19.36 3.65
C LEU A 168 1.97 -19.08 2.97
N SER A 169 1.68 -19.70 1.82
CA SER A 169 0.45 -19.48 1.04
C SER A 169 0.19 -18.01 0.69
N LEU A 170 1.26 -17.24 0.46
CA LEU A 170 1.18 -15.82 0.10
C LEU A 170 0.93 -15.60 -1.39
N ILE A 171 1.26 -16.60 -2.22
CA ILE A 171 1.19 -16.52 -3.68
C ILE A 171 0.32 -17.64 -4.24
N SER A 172 -0.37 -17.34 -5.35
CA SER A 172 -0.86 -18.40 -6.24
C SER A 172 0.32 -18.97 -7.00
N TYR A 173 0.43 -20.29 -7.08
CA TYR A 173 1.52 -20.99 -7.76
C TYR A 173 0.97 -22.20 -8.52
N ALA A 174 1.25 -22.28 -9.81
CA ALA A 174 0.89 -23.40 -10.66
C ALA A 174 2.05 -23.77 -11.60
N GLU A 175 2.25 -25.08 -11.79
CA GLU A 175 3.15 -25.60 -12.83
C GLU A 175 2.40 -25.55 -14.17
N VAL A 176 3.07 -25.07 -15.22
CA VAL A 176 2.41 -24.90 -16.54
C VAL A 176 2.40 -26.25 -17.27
N PRO A 177 1.21 -26.82 -17.62
CA PRO A 177 1.14 -28.09 -18.32
C PRO A 177 1.61 -27.95 -19.78
N GLY A 178 2.48 -28.84 -20.25
CA GLY A 178 2.89 -28.91 -21.66
C GLY A 178 4.04 -27.97 -22.08
N SER A 179 4.65 -27.23 -21.14
CA SER A 179 5.88 -26.45 -21.37
C SER A 179 7.13 -27.23 -20.95
N HIS A 180 8.30 -26.57 -20.92
CA HIS A 180 9.50 -27.13 -20.29
C HIS A 180 9.20 -27.55 -18.84
N LYS A 181 9.83 -28.64 -18.37
CA LYS A 181 9.60 -29.30 -17.05
C LYS A 181 9.71 -28.39 -15.82
N ASP A 182 10.22 -27.17 -15.95
CA ASP A 182 10.55 -26.26 -14.86
C ASP A 182 9.87 -24.88 -14.97
N GLU A 183 8.92 -24.72 -15.88
CA GLU A 183 8.18 -23.46 -16.07
C GLU A 183 6.98 -23.36 -15.13
N VAL A 184 6.89 -22.24 -14.43
CA VAL A 184 5.91 -21.98 -13.39
C VAL A 184 5.19 -20.66 -13.63
N GLU A 185 3.95 -20.60 -13.18
CA GLU A 185 3.13 -19.39 -13.17
C GLU A 185 2.84 -19.01 -11.71
N CYS A 186 3.26 -17.80 -11.31
CA CYS A 186 2.98 -17.29 -9.98
C CYS A 186 2.26 -15.94 -10.01
N SER A 187 1.48 -15.65 -8.96
CA SER A 187 0.84 -14.34 -8.79
C SER A 187 1.86 -13.22 -8.63
N ASN A 188 1.57 -12.03 -9.16
CA ASN A 188 2.37 -10.83 -8.92
C ASN A 188 2.38 -10.45 -7.43
N PHE A 189 3.53 -9.99 -6.94
CA PHE A 189 3.75 -9.75 -5.51
C PHE A 189 3.29 -8.34 -5.12
N THR A 190 1.98 -8.14 -5.10
CA THR A 190 1.36 -6.89 -4.63
C THR A 190 0.24 -7.20 -3.63
N LEU A 191 -0.01 -6.28 -2.70
CA LEU A 191 -1.11 -6.42 -1.73
C LEU A 191 -2.47 -6.57 -2.43
N ILE A 192 -2.66 -5.93 -3.58
CA ILE A 192 -3.87 -6.06 -4.40
C ILE A 192 -4.07 -7.51 -4.85
N ASN A 193 -3.04 -8.14 -5.42
CA ASN A 193 -3.11 -9.54 -5.84
C ASN A 193 -3.20 -10.48 -4.64
N PHE A 194 -2.53 -10.17 -3.52
CA PHE A 194 -2.63 -10.97 -2.30
C PHE A 194 -4.07 -11.02 -1.77
N VAL A 195 -4.79 -9.90 -1.75
CA VAL A 195 -6.22 -9.89 -1.39
C VAL A 195 -7.03 -10.79 -2.32
N LEU A 196 -6.76 -10.77 -3.63
CA LEU A 196 -7.43 -11.65 -4.60
C LEU A 196 -7.04 -13.12 -4.46
N VAL A 197 -5.81 -13.44 -4.03
CA VAL A 197 -5.39 -14.80 -3.68
C VAL A 197 -6.18 -15.33 -2.48
N LEU A 198 -6.46 -14.47 -1.49
CA LEU A 198 -7.23 -14.85 -0.30
C LEU A 198 -8.74 -14.91 -0.53
N THR A 199 -9.28 -13.99 -1.32
CA THR A 199 -10.74 -13.78 -1.45
C THR A 199 -11.33 -14.30 -2.78
N GLY A 200 -10.48 -14.65 -3.74
CA GLY A 200 -10.87 -14.97 -5.11
C GLY A 200 -11.18 -13.74 -5.95
N ARG A 201 -11.95 -13.94 -7.02
CA ARG A 201 -12.30 -12.90 -8.00
C ARG A 201 -13.28 -11.90 -7.39
N LEU A 202 -12.96 -10.60 -7.48
CA LEU A 202 -13.79 -9.54 -6.91
C LEU A 202 -14.05 -8.45 -7.93
N HIS A 203 -15.25 -7.85 -7.88
CA HIS A 203 -15.52 -6.63 -8.61
C HIS A 203 -14.61 -5.49 -8.13
N GLU A 204 -14.15 -4.63 -9.04
CA GLU A 204 -13.10 -3.63 -8.77
C GLU A 204 -13.45 -2.72 -7.59
N ARG A 205 -14.68 -2.19 -7.55
CA ARG A 205 -15.15 -1.36 -6.42
C ARG A 205 -15.06 -2.08 -5.07
N ARG A 206 -15.36 -3.38 -5.02
CA ARG A 206 -15.30 -4.17 -3.78
C ARG A 206 -13.84 -4.38 -3.37
N LEU A 207 -12.95 -4.66 -4.33
CA LEU A 207 -11.52 -4.81 -4.09
C LEU A 207 -10.91 -3.51 -3.52
N THR A 208 -11.20 -2.35 -4.12
CA THR A 208 -10.77 -1.04 -3.58
C THR A 208 -11.31 -0.84 -2.17
N THR A 209 -12.60 -1.12 -1.93
CA THR A 209 -13.22 -0.97 -0.61
C THR A 209 -12.52 -1.83 0.45
N ILE A 210 -12.20 -3.09 0.15
CA ILE A 210 -11.47 -3.98 1.08
C ILE A 210 -10.08 -3.42 1.40
N LEU A 211 -9.35 -2.93 0.40
CA LEU A 211 -8.02 -2.34 0.62
C LEU A 211 -8.08 -1.08 1.49
N LEU A 212 -9.12 -0.25 1.32
CA LEU A 212 -9.34 0.91 2.18
C LEU A 212 -9.75 0.50 3.61
N LEU A 213 -10.53 -0.57 3.78
CA LEU A 213 -10.83 -1.12 5.10
C LEU A 213 -9.56 -1.65 5.79
N ILE A 214 -8.65 -2.30 5.06
CA ILE A 214 -7.33 -2.72 5.56
C ILE A 214 -6.53 -1.48 6.03
N GLN A 215 -6.56 -0.39 5.27
CA GLN A 215 -5.91 0.88 5.63
C GLN A 215 -6.51 1.51 6.90
N VAL A 216 -7.83 1.52 7.02
CA VAL A 216 -8.52 1.99 8.23
C VAL A 216 -8.16 1.13 9.44
N ALA A 217 -8.22 -0.20 9.31
CA ALA A 217 -7.85 -1.14 10.37
C ALA A 217 -6.38 -0.97 10.82
N SER A 218 -5.48 -0.76 9.85
CA SER A 218 -4.07 -0.48 10.12
C SER A 218 -3.87 0.86 10.85
N SER A 219 -4.70 1.85 10.57
CA SER A 219 -4.67 3.14 11.27
C SER A 219 -5.13 3.01 12.73
N PHE A 220 -6.18 2.21 12.99
CA PHE A 220 -6.57 1.86 14.36
C PHE A 220 -5.47 1.08 15.10
N LEU A 221 -4.82 0.13 14.43
CA LEU A 221 -3.66 -0.58 15.00
C LEU A 221 -2.53 0.39 15.34
N ALA A 222 -2.22 1.34 14.46
CA ALA A 222 -1.22 2.38 14.70
C ALA A 222 -1.55 3.23 15.93
N PHE A 223 -2.82 3.64 16.08
CA PHE A 223 -3.29 4.34 17.28
C PHE A 223 -3.17 3.47 18.55
N GLY A 224 -3.54 2.19 18.47
CA GLY A 224 -3.41 1.24 19.57
C GLY A 224 -1.95 1.04 20.00
N ILE A 225 -1.02 0.96 19.05
CA ILE A 225 0.42 0.91 19.34
C ILE A 225 0.88 2.21 19.99
N ARG A 226 0.52 3.36 19.42
CA ARG A 226 0.96 4.69 19.90
C ARG A 226 0.46 5.00 21.31
N TYR A 227 -0.82 4.74 21.61
CA TYR A 227 -1.44 5.13 22.88
C TYR A 227 -1.58 3.99 23.89
N GLY A 228 -1.61 2.74 23.45
CA GLY A 228 -1.72 1.57 24.32
C GLY A 228 -0.35 0.98 24.69
N VAL A 229 0.48 0.67 23.71
CA VAL A 229 1.78 0.01 23.95
C VAL A 229 2.80 0.97 24.56
N ALA A 230 2.77 2.26 24.20
CA ALA A 230 3.68 3.23 24.82
C ALA A 230 3.47 3.32 26.34
N ARG A 231 2.24 3.26 26.84
CA ARG A 231 1.95 3.26 28.28
C ARG A 231 2.59 2.07 29.01
N LEU A 232 2.57 0.88 28.39
CA LEU A 232 3.19 -0.32 28.98
C LEU A 232 4.71 -0.23 29.17
N PHE A 233 5.41 0.62 28.42
CA PHE A 233 6.87 0.76 28.52
C PHE A 233 7.33 2.00 29.30
N TYR A 234 6.47 2.99 29.48
CA TYR A 234 6.80 4.26 30.16
C TYR A 234 6.13 4.42 31.53
N ASP A 235 5.14 3.58 31.88
CA ASP A 235 4.48 3.61 33.20
C ASP A 235 5.10 2.61 34.21
N PHE A 236 6.39 2.27 34.07
CA PHE A 236 7.19 1.53 35.07
C PHE A 236 8.39 2.37 35.55
#